data_AF-A0A553UHY2-F1
#
_entry.id   AF-A0A553UHY2-F1
#
_cell.length_a   1.000
_cell.length_b   1.000
_cell.length_c   1.000
_cell.angle_alpha   90.00
_cell.angle_beta   90.00
_cell.angle_gamma   90.00
#
_symmetry.space_group_name_H-M   'P 1'
#
loop_
_entity.id
_entity.type
_entity.pdbx_description
1 polymer ?
#
loop_
_entity_poly.entity_id
_entity_poly.type
_entity_poly.pdbx_seq_one_letter_code
_entity_poly.pdbx_strand_id
1 'polypeptide(L)'
;MSQDFLTRFLAGQRAKGQDQTSAFAVLERVHGQSGRAAVPPQATPAWLIDALEHQERQQASQARQQAGQARAAITRRPTTDTPPPVVRLAALSSEAAVLSLTACLDSAPCREISRAIFRTLYAVALDVAASQGHAASVTQAVFHLPAELVMDYVERKSSAFYENLLYLRSVGLIHCEAHMGDLRGAKVATGTLWAVSLQPERILTGQAAPARIRREDWGRKWRDLNADAKAGETVYNLLNPRPAPTKEPAGQSREPERVKTTLDTLKRWAKKPFSLKESDTLTVRQAPGAALDVVWQLGEAAGKPRNQRAAVVDRQARALAAAFGDDQLGFWRRLIWNLTRGIDAGVNLADDAGAILARILTDVRHDLATGSTPPHTPAAVANAALEKLRAHLEMFKDLPVGVRPAAA
;
A
#
# COMPACT_ATOMS: atom_id res chain seq x y z
N MET A 1 -38.16 -17.33 -10.93
CA MET A 1 -37.03 -16.89 -11.79
C MET A 1 -37.61 -16.42 -13.10
N SER A 2 -37.26 -15.23 -13.59
CA SER A 2 -37.78 -14.76 -14.88
C SER A 2 -37.11 -15.51 -16.03
N GLN A 3 -37.88 -15.85 -17.07
CA GLN A 3 -37.35 -16.48 -18.29
C GLN A 3 -36.21 -15.67 -18.91
N ASP A 4 -36.25 -14.35 -18.75
CA ASP A 4 -35.22 -13.40 -19.18
C ASP A 4 -33.83 -13.67 -18.58
N PHE A 5 -33.76 -14.10 -17.31
CA PHE A 5 -32.49 -14.41 -16.67
C PHE A 5 -31.85 -15.67 -17.29
N LEU A 6 -32.65 -16.71 -17.50
CA LEU A 6 -32.18 -17.98 -18.05
C LEU A 6 -31.64 -17.80 -19.47
N THR A 7 -32.34 -17.01 -20.30
CA THR A 7 -31.95 -16.73 -21.68
C THR A 7 -30.62 -15.97 -21.76
N ARG A 8 -30.43 -14.95 -20.91
CA ARG A 8 -29.18 -14.17 -20.86
C ARG A 8 -28.01 -14.99 -20.33
N PHE A 9 -28.25 -15.83 -19.32
CA PHE A 9 -27.24 -16.71 -18.77
C PHE A 9 -26.76 -17.73 -19.81
N LEU A 10 -27.67 -18.38 -20.53
CA LEU A 10 -27.33 -19.36 -21.56
C LEU A 10 -26.61 -18.72 -22.76
N ALA A 11 -26.97 -17.50 -23.15
CA ALA A 11 -26.26 -16.74 -24.18
C ALA A 11 -24.80 -16.44 -23.77
N GLY A 12 -24.58 -16.07 -22.50
CA GLY A 12 -23.25 -15.82 -21.95
C GLY A 12 -22.37 -17.07 -21.87
N GLN A 13 -22.96 -18.25 -21.63
CA GLN A 13 -22.21 -19.52 -21.60
C GLN A 13 -21.85 -20.01 -23.00
N ARG A 14 -22.72 -19.82 -23.99
CA ARG A 14 -22.42 -20.11 -25.40
C ARG A 14 -21.29 -19.24 -25.95
N ALA A 15 -21.26 -17.96 -25.60
CA ALA A 15 -20.17 -17.05 -25.97
C ALA A 15 -18.81 -17.47 -25.37
N LYS A 16 -18.81 -18.27 -24.30
CA LYS A 16 -17.61 -18.82 -23.64
C LYS A 16 -17.24 -20.23 -24.13
N GLY A 17 -17.93 -20.75 -25.15
CA GLY A 17 -17.69 -22.10 -25.69
C GLY A 17 -18.10 -23.24 -24.75
N GLN A 18 -18.89 -22.95 -23.71
CA GLN A 18 -19.39 -23.95 -22.77
C GLN A 18 -20.84 -24.27 -23.12
N ASP A 19 -21.04 -25.29 -23.95
CA ASP A 19 -22.37 -25.77 -24.31
C ASP A 19 -22.92 -26.70 -23.23
N GLN A 20 -23.68 -26.15 -22.28
CA GLN A 20 -24.30 -26.92 -21.18
C GLN A 20 -25.71 -27.43 -21.52
N THR A 21 -26.07 -27.46 -22.80
CA THR A 21 -27.43 -27.82 -23.25
C THR A 21 -27.81 -29.28 -22.88
N SER A 22 -26.83 -30.17 -22.61
CA SER A 22 -27.10 -31.55 -22.20
C SER A 22 -27.52 -31.73 -20.74
N ALA A 23 -27.03 -30.89 -19.81
CA ALA A 23 -27.31 -31.06 -18.38
C ALA A 23 -28.75 -30.70 -18.01
N PHE A 24 -29.34 -29.73 -18.71
CA PHE A 24 -30.72 -29.29 -18.44
C PHE A 24 -31.77 -30.12 -19.18
N ALA A 25 -31.43 -30.73 -20.32
CA ALA A 25 -32.31 -31.68 -21.01
C ALA A 25 -32.57 -32.97 -20.18
N VAL A 26 -31.66 -33.32 -19.26
CA VAL A 26 -31.84 -34.43 -18.33
C VAL A 26 -32.84 -34.07 -17.22
N LEU A 27 -32.83 -32.83 -16.73
CA LEU A 27 -33.75 -32.38 -15.67
C LEU A 27 -35.20 -32.26 -16.14
N GLU A 28 -35.44 -31.85 -17.39
CA GLU A 28 -36.79 -31.84 -17.98
C GLU A 28 -37.35 -33.25 -18.23
N ARG A 29 -36.51 -34.25 -18.56
CA ARG A 29 -36.98 -35.64 -18.68
C ARG A 29 -37.39 -36.27 -17.36
N VAL A 30 -36.76 -35.88 -16.24
CA VAL A 30 -37.10 -36.43 -14.92
C VAL A 30 -38.46 -35.91 -14.41
N HIS A 31 -38.91 -34.74 -14.85
CA HIS A 31 -40.21 -34.19 -14.43
C HIS A 31 -41.38 -34.57 -15.35
N GLY A 32 -41.13 -35.18 -16.51
CA GLY A 32 -42.15 -35.54 -17.51
C GLY A 32 -42.76 -36.94 -17.39
N GLN A 33 -42.25 -37.81 -16.51
CA GLN A 33 -42.76 -39.19 -16.36
C GLN A 33 -43.07 -39.51 -14.89
N SER A 34 -44.25 -39.09 -14.42
CA SER A 34 -44.83 -39.58 -13.17
C SER A 34 -46.33 -39.80 -13.32
N GLY A 35 -46.69 -40.70 -14.22
CA GLY A 35 -47.97 -41.40 -14.23
C GLY A 35 -47.93 -42.65 -13.34
N ARG A 36 -47.55 -42.51 -12.05
CA ARG A 36 -47.65 -43.59 -11.07
C ARG A 36 -48.87 -43.35 -10.19
N ALA A 37 -49.76 -44.34 -10.19
CA ALA A 37 -50.97 -44.37 -9.38
C ALA A 37 -50.65 -43.97 -7.93
N ALA A 38 -51.44 -43.03 -7.40
CA ALA A 38 -51.34 -42.54 -6.03
C ALA A 38 -51.59 -43.71 -5.06
N VAL A 39 -50.51 -44.27 -4.53
CA VAL A 39 -50.56 -45.12 -3.34
C VAL A 39 -50.97 -44.19 -2.20
N PRO A 40 -52.06 -44.47 -1.46
CA PRO A 40 -52.46 -43.65 -0.34
C PRO A 40 -51.31 -43.59 0.68
N PRO A 41 -51.00 -42.41 1.24
CA PRO A 41 -49.92 -42.28 2.19
C PRO A 41 -50.23 -43.17 3.39
N GLN A 42 -49.47 -44.25 3.54
CA GLN A 42 -49.50 -45.03 4.77
C GLN A 42 -49.10 -44.07 5.89
N ALA A 43 -49.99 -43.92 6.87
CA ALA A 43 -49.77 -43.05 8.01
C ALA A 43 -48.46 -43.43 8.67
N THR A 44 -47.50 -42.51 8.65
CA THR A 44 -46.21 -42.68 9.32
C THR A 44 -46.52 -42.96 10.79
N PRO A 45 -46.12 -44.11 11.34
CA PRO A 45 -46.48 -44.45 12.70
C PRO A 45 -45.83 -43.45 13.68
N ALA A 46 -46.59 -42.99 14.67
CA ALA A 46 -46.20 -41.88 15.56
C ALA A 46 -44.82 -42.08 16.22
N TRP A 47 -44.45 -43.32 16.56
CA TRP A 47 -43.15 -43.65 17.14
C TRP A 47 -41.97 -43.29 16.24
N LEU A 48 -42.15 -43.31 14.91
CA LEU A 48 -41.09 -42.97 13.95
C LEU A 48 -40.85 -41.45 13.92
N ILE A 49 -41.91 -40.65 14.11
CA ILE A 49 -41.80 -39.20 14.24
C ILE A 49 -41.07 -38.86 15.54
N ASP A 50 -41.46 -39.48 16.65
CA ASP A 50 -40.81 -39.29 17.95
C ASP A 50 -39.32 -39.71 17.92
N ALA A 51 -38.99 -40.80 17.23
CA ALA A 51 -37.62 -41.26 17.05
C ALA A 51 -36.76 -40.27 16.24
N LEU A 52 -37.31 -39.71 15.16
CA LEU A 52 -36.63 -38.71 14.33
C LEU A 52 -36.40 -37.41 15.11
N GLU A 53 -37.39 -36.93 15.86
CA GLU A 53 -37.23 -35.75 16.71
C GLU A 53 -36.17 -35.95 17.79
N HIS A 54 -36.11 -37.14 18.40
CA HIS A 54 -35.10 -37.45 19.40
C HIS A 54 -33.69 -37.48 18.79
N GLN A 55 -33.56 -37.99 17.57
CA GLN A 55 -32.30 -38.01 16.82
C GLN A 55 -31.84 -36.58 16.45
N GLU A 56 -32.74 -35.71 15.99
CA GLU A 56 -32.42 -34.30 15.70
C GLU A 56 -31.97 -33.54 16.95
N ARG A 57 -32.64 -33.75 18.10
CA ARG A 57 -32.25 -33.13 19.38
C ARG A 57 -30.85 -33.58 19.82
N GLN A 58 -30.53 -34.86 19.62
CA GLN A 58 -29.19 -35.38 19.91
C GLN A 58 -28.12 -34.76 18.99
N GLN A 59 -28.38 -34.69 17.68
CA GLN A 59 -27.45 -34.06 16.72
C GLN A 59 -27.23 -32.57 17.02
N ALA A 60 -28.30 -31.83 17.33
CA ALA A 60 -28.21 -30.43 17.71
C ALA A 60 -27.39 -30.21 19.00
N SER A 61 -27.52 -31.11 19.98
CA SER A 61 -26.73 -31.06 21.22
C SER A 61 -25.23 -31.30 20.97
N GLN A 62 -24.89 -32.26 20.10
CA GLN A 62 -23.51 -32.58 19.74
C GLN A 62 -22.86 -31.43 18.96
N ALA A 63 -23.59 -30.82 18.01
CA ALA A 63 -23.12 -29.66 17.26
C ALA A 63 -22.81 -28.46 18.18
N ARG A 64 -23.65 -28.22 19.20
CA ARG A 64 -23.41 -27.15 20.20
C ARG A 64 -22.18 -27.43 21.06
N GLN A 65 -21.97 -28.69 21.47
CA GLN A 65 -20.77 -29.08 22.22
C GLN A 65 -19.50 -28.93 21.39
N GLN A 66 -19.50 -29.36 20.13
CA GLN A 66 -18.38 -29.19 19.21
C GLN A 66 -18.05 -27.72 18.93
N ALA A 67 -19.08 -26.88 18.72
CA ALA A 67 -18.91 -25.45 18.55
C ALA A 67 -18.32 -24.78 19.81
N GLY A 68 -18.72 -25.22 21.01
CA GLY A 68 -18.15 -24.75 22.28
C GLY A 68 -16.68 -25.12 22.46
N GLN A 69 -16.29 -26.35 22.11
CA GLN A 69 -14.91 -26.82 22.16
C GLN A 69 -14.01 -26.10 21.14
N ALA A 70 -14.49 -25.88 19.92
CA ALA A 70 -13.76 -25.10 18.90
C ALA A 70 -13.55 -23.64 19.34
N ARG A 71 -14.56 -23.03 19.99
CA ARG A 71 -14.47 -21.67 20.51
C ARG A 71 -13.47 -21.54 21.66
N ALA A 72 -13.40 -22.54 22.54
CA ALA A 72 -12.42 -22.60 23.63
C ALA A 72 -10.98 -22.79 23.13
N ALA A 73 -10.79 -23.55 22.04
CA ALA A 73 -9.48 -23.75 21.40
C ALA A 73 -8.95 -22.47 20.73
N ILE A 74 -9.82 -21.63 20.17
CA ILE A 74 -9.44 -20.35 19.53
C ILE A 74 -8.95 -19.31 20.57
N THR A 75 -9.40 -19.39 21.83
CA THR A 75 -9.00 -18.45 22.90
C THR A 75 -7.61 -18.69 23.51
N ARG A 76 -6.94 -19.81 23.23
CA ARG A 76 -5.56 -20.05 23.70
C ARG A 76 -4.56 -19.58 22.64
N ARG A 77 -4.32 -18.27 22.60
CA ARG A 77 -3.26 -17.68 21.77
C ARG A 77 -1.90 -18.02 22.40
N PRO A 78 -0.98 -18.71 21.71
CA PRO A 78 0.39 -18.85 22.18
C PRO A 78 1.01 -17.45 22.27
N THR A 79 1.31 -17.01 23.48
CA THR A 79 2.05 -15.78 23.80
C THR A 79 3.53 -16.00 23.50
N THR A 80 3.88 -16.19 22.23
CA THR A 80 5.25 -15.90 21.78
C THR A 80 5.31 -14.40 21.52
N ASP A 81 5.74 -13.66 22.55
CA ASP A 81 5.84 -12.20 22.61
C ASP A 81 6.99 -11.64 21.75
N THR A 82 7.31 -12.32 20.64
CA THR A 82 8.33 -11.85 19.71
C THR A 82 7.63 -10.92 18.72
N PRO A 83 7.92 -9.60 18.73
CA PRO A 83 7.37 -8.71 17.71
C PRO A 83 7.80 -9.23 16.34
N PRO A 84 6.88 -9.31 15.36
CA PRO A 84 7.23 -9.77 14.03
C PRO A 84 8.39 -8.91 13.50
N PRO A 85 9.41 -9.52 12.88
CA PRO A 85 10.56 -8.77 12.39
C PRO A 85 10.06 -7.68 11.43
N VAL A 86 10.39 -6.42 11.73
CA VAL A 86 10.07 -5.30 10.84
C VAL A 86 10.91 -5.49 9.58
N VAL A 87 10.30 -6.02 8.53
CA VAL A 87 10.94 -6.19 7.23
C VAL A 87 11.24 -4.80 6.67
N ARG A 88 12.52 -4.44 6.66
CA ARG A 88 12.98 -3.17 6.08
C ARG A 88 12.96 -3.30 4.56
N LEU A 89 12.37 -2.33 3.86
CA LEU A 89 12.33 -2.29 2.38
C LEU A 89 13.71 -2.45 1.73
N ALA A 90 14.78 -1.95 2.37
CA ALA A 90 16.14 -2.12 1.89
C ALA A 90 16.54 -3.60 1.70
N ALA A 91 16.10 -4.50 2.59
CA ALA A 91 16.36 -5.93 2.49
C ALA A 91 15.62 -6.59 1.31
N LEU A 92 14.52 -5.97 0.85
CA LEU A 92 13.72 -6.44 -0.28
C LEU A 92 14.33 -6.07 -1.65
N SER A 93 15.35 -5.22 -1.67
CA SER A 93 16.01 -4.78 -2.92
C SER A 93 17.05 -5.78 -3.46
N SER A 94 17.23 -6.92 -2.79
CA SER A 94 18.06 -8.03 -3.26
C SER A 94 17.46 -8.71 -4.48
N GLU A 95 18.30 -9.26 -5.35
CA GLU A 95 17.84 -9.92 -6.59
C GLU A 95 16.87 -11.08 -6.31
N ALA A 96 17.17 -11.93 -5.32
CA ALA A 96 16.31 -13.03 -4.92
C ALA A 96 14.93 -12.55 -4.42
N ALA A 97 14.90 -11.46 -3.63
CA ALA A 97 13.64 -10.89 -3.16
C ALA A 97 12.84 -10.28 -4.33
N VAL A 98 13.49 -9.58 -5.26
CA VAL A 98 12.83 -9.04 -6.46
C VAL A 98 12.23 -10.16 -7.30
N LEU A 99 12.95 -11.26 -7.53
CA LEU A 99 12.43 -12.42 -8.26
C LEU A 99 11.20 -13.02 -7.56
N SER A 100 11.27 -13.22 -6.25
CA SER A 100 10.15 -13.75 -5.46
C SER A 100 8.92 -12.83 -5.47
N LEU A 101 9.11 -11.52 -5.24
CA LEU A 101 8.04 -10.53 -5.21
C LEU A 101 7.40 -10.27 -6.58
N THR A 102 8.08 -10.65 -7.66
CA THR A 102 7.61 -10.51 -9.04
C THR A 102 7.33 -11.84 -9.73
N ALA A 103 7.27 -12.95 -8.97
CA ALA A 103 7.04 -14.30 -9.51
C ALA A 103 5.68 -14.43 -10.22
N CYS A 104 4.69 -13.61 -9.85
CA CYS A 104 3.40 -13.54 -10.56
C CYS A 104 3.51 -13.19 -12.06
N LEU A 105 4.63 -12.60 -12.49
CA LEU A 105 4.86 -12.29 -13.91
C LEU A 105 5.27 -13.51 -14.73
N ASP A 106 5.78 -14.57 -14.09
CA ASP A 106 6.19 -15.80 -14.78
C ASP A 106 4.98 -16.61 -15.22
N SER A 107 3.84 -16.49 -14.53
CA SER A 107 2.55 -17.09 -14.91
C SER A 107 1.67 -16.15 -15.75
N ALA A 108 1.92 -14.84 -15.73
CA ALA A 108 1.19 -13.87 -16.55
C ALA A 108 1.56 -14.01 -18.05
N PRO A 109 0.67 -13.63 -18.99
CA PRO A 109 0.96 -13.60 -20.43
C PRO A 109 1.90 -12.44 -20.82
N CYS A 110 3.03 -12.34 -20.13
CA CYS A 110 4.03 -11.29 -20.22
C CYS A 110 5.23 -11.80 -21.02
N ARG A 111 5.74 -11.01 -21.97
CA ARG A 111 6.97 -11.35 -22.71
C ARG A 111 8.18 -11.32 -21.77
N GLU A 112 9.20 -12.11 -22.07
CA GLU A 112 10.42 -12.15 -21.25
C GLU A 112 11.09 -10.78 -21.11
N ILE A 113 11.11 -9.99 -22.19
CA ILE A 113 11.65 -8.63 -22.18
C ILE A 113 10.83 -7.71 -21.26
N SER A 114 9.50 -7.76 -21.31
CA SER A 114 8.63 -7.03 -20.38
C SER A 114 8.89 -7.41 -18.93
N ARG A 115 9.12 -8.70 -18.63
CA ARG A 115 9.51 -9.16 -17.28
C ARG A 115 10.84 -8.55 -16.84
N ALA A 116 11.85 -8.59 -17.70
CA ALA A 116 13.17 -8.03 -17.40
C ALA A 116 13.12 -6.52 -17.15
N ILE A 117 12.39 -5.77 -17.99
CA ILE A 117 12.18 -4.33 -17.81
C ILE A 117 11.47 -4.07 -16.48
N PHE A 118 10.36 -4.76 -16.20
CA PHE A 118 9.61 -4.55 -14.95
C PHE A 118 10.44 -4.89 -13.72
N ARG A 119 11.14 -6.02 -13.69
CA ARG A 119 12.01 -6.43 -12.57
C ARG A 119 13.11 -5.40 -12.29
N THR A 120 13.71 -4.86 -13.36
CA THR A 120 14.71 -3.78 -13.25
C THR A 120 14.10 -2.53 -12.61
N LEU A 121 12.97 -2.06 -13.13
CA LEU A 121 12.27 -0.89 -12.59
C LEU A 121 11.76 -1.12 -11.16
N TYR A 122 11.32 -2.33 -10.84
CA TYR A 122 10.85 -2.73 -9.52
C TYR A 122 11.98 -2.72 -8.49
N ALA A 123 13.16 -3.23 -8.86
CA ALA A 123 14.35 -3.17 -8.00
C ALA A 123 14.77 -1.71 -7.70
N VAL A 124 14.72 -0.82 -8.71
CA VAL A 124 14.95 0.62 -8.53
C VAL A 124 13.85 1.25 -7.67
N ALA A 125 12.58 0.89 -7.90
CA ALA A 125 11.43 1.39 -7.15
C ALA A 125 11.54 1.07 -5.64
N LEU A 126 11.90 -0.16 -5.28
CA LEU A 126 12.12 -0.56 -3.89
C LEU A 126 13.26 0.22 -3.23
N ASP A 127 14.36 0.41 -3.96
CA ASP A 127 15.53 1.10 -3.46
C ASP A 127 15.29 2.61 -3.27
N VAL A 128 14.57 3.24 -4.21
CA VAL A 128 14.08 4.62 -4.06
C VAL A 128 13.13 4.70 -2.87
N ALA A 129 12.15 3.79 -2.77
CA ALA A 129 11.17 3.85 -1.70
C ALA A 129 11.80 3.68 -0.32
N ALA A 130 12.77 2.78 -0.19
CA ALA A 130 13.56 2.60 1.02
C ALA A 130 14.35 3.87 1.38
N SER A 131 15.01 4.51 0.41
CA SER A 131 15.79 5.72 0.67
C SER A 131 14.95 6.93 1.06
N GLN A 132 13.69 6.98 0.62
CA GLN A 132 12.72 8.00 1.00
C GLN A 132 12.04 7.69 2.35
N GLY A 133 12.36 6.57 3.00
CA GLY A 133 11.78 6.18 4.28
C GLY A 133 10.33 5.72 4.20
N HIS A 134 9.86 5.28 3.02
CA HIS A 134 8.49 4.77 2.89
C HIS A 134 8.31 3.47 3.68
N ALA A 135 7.08 3.24 4.15
CA ALA A 135 6.70 1.99 4.80
C ALA A 135 6.62 0.84 3.77
N ALA A 136 6.78 -0.41 4.23
CA ALA A 136 6.63 -1.59 3.39
C ALA A 136 5.22 -1.74 2.76
N SER A 137 4.22 -1.01 3.27
CA SER A 137 2.85 -0.96 2.74
C SER A 137 2.68 -0.04 1.53
N VAL A 138 3.73 0.64 1.07
CA VAL A 138 3.65 1.52 -0.10
C VAL A 138 3.30 0.71 -1.35
N THR A 139 2.30 1.16 -2.11
CA THR A 139 1.74 0.39 -3.23
C THR A 139 2.38 0.73 -4.58
N GLN A 140 2.96 1.92 -4.71
CA GLN A 140 3.73 2.32 -5.89
C GLN A 140 4.88 3.25 -5.49
N ALA A 141 5.97 3.25 -6.26
CA ALA A 141 7.02 4.25 -6.15
C ALA A 141 7.07 5.12 -7.41
N VAL A 142 7.32 6.42 -7.24
CA VAL A 142 7.51 7.36 -8.35
C VAL A 142 8.93 7.92 -8.32
N PHE A 143 9.63 7.85 -9.45
CA PHE A 143 11.00 8.34 -9.58
C PHE A 143 11.30 8.83 -11.00
N HIS A 144 12.34 9.66 -11.12
CA HIS A 144 12.89 10.08 -12.40
C HIS A 144 14.07 9.19 -12.77
N LEU A 145 14.03 8.64 -13.98
CA LEU A 145 15.12 7.83 -14.52
C LEU A 145 15.09 7.93 -16.07
N PRO A 146 16.20 8.28 -16.73
CA PRO A 146 16.27 8.26 -18.18
C PRO A 146 16.03 6.85 -18.75
N ALA A 147 15.13 6.73 -19.73
CA ALA A 147 14.76 5.45 -20.33
C ALA A 147 15.95 4.78 -21.02
N GLU A 148 16.89 5.56 -21.54
CA GLU A 148 18.09 5.12 -22.22
C GLU A 148 18.99 4.28 -21.31
N LEU A 149 19.06 4.61 -20.02
CA LEU A 149 19.83 3.81 -19.06
C LEU A 149 19.18 2.45 -18.80
N VAL A 150 17.85 2.42 -18.76
CA VAL A 150 17.11 1.16 -18.61
C VAL A 150 17.30 0.30 -19.87
N MET A 151 17.22 0.91 -21.06
CA MET A 151 17.45 0.25 -22.35
C MET A 151 18.84 -0.37 -22.45
N ASP A 152 19.87 0.38 -22.04
CA ASP A 152 21.25 -0.10 -22.02
C ASP A 152 21.43 -1.25 -21.01
N TYR A 153 20.87 -1.13 -19.80
CA TYR A 153 20.92 -2.18 -18.79
C TYR A 153 20.28 -3.49 -19.25
N VAL A 154 19.11 -3.44 -19.89
CA VAL A 154 18.43 -4.64 -20.41
C VAL A 154 19.00 -5.13 -21.75
N GLU A 155 19.97 -4.40 -22.33
CA GLU A 155 20.59 -4.68 -23.64
C GLU A 155 19.56 -4.85 -24.76
N ARG A 156 18.63 -3.89 -24.89
CA ARG A 156 17.59 -3.94 -25.93
C ARG A 156 17.56 -2.70 -26.80
N LYS A 157 17.21 -2.92 -28.07
CA LYS A 157 16.97 -1.86 -29.04
C LYS A 157 15.72 -1.05 -28.63
N SER A 158 15.72 0.23 -29.00
CA SER A 158 14.66 1.19 -28.68
C SER A 158 13.26 0.72 -29.05
N SER A 159 13.04 0.20 -30.27
CA SER A 159 11.71 -0.25 -30.72
C SER A 159 11.15 -1.35 -29.83
N ALA A 160 11.92 -2.42 -29.59
CA ALA A 160 11.53 -3.52 -28.72
C ALA A 160 11.27 -3.04 -27.29
N PHE A 161 12.08 -2.11 -26.77
CA PHE A 161 11.87 -1.56 -25.43
C PHE A 161 10.51 -0.87 -25.30
N TYR A 162 10.18 0.06 -26.20
CA TYR A 162 8.93 0.81 -26.14
C TYR A 162 7.69 -0.07 -26.40
N GLU A 163 7.77 -1.07 -27.29
CA GLU A 163 6.68 -2.04 -27.46
C GLU A 163 6.38 -2.82 -26.17
N ASN A 164 7.42 -3.26 -25.46
CA ASN A 164 7.25 -3.98 -24.19
C ASN A 164 6.78 -3.04 -23.06
N LEU A 165 7.16 -1.75 -23.09
CA LEU A 165 6.61 -0.74 -22.17
C LEU A 165 5.11 -0.52 -22.37
N LEU A 166 4.63 -0.49 -23.62
CA LEU A 166 3.19 -0.34 -23.90
C LEU A 166 2.38 -1.47 -23.28
N TYR A 167 2.87 -2.71 -23.36
CA TYR A 167 2.26 -3.84 -22.68
C TYR A 167 2.20 -3.62 -21.17
N LEU A 168 3.33 -3.32 -20.52
CA LEU A 168 3.39 -3.09 -19.06
C LEU A 168 2.48 -1.94 -18.61
N ARG A 169 2.34 -0.90 -19.43
CA ARG A 169 1.41 0.22 -19.21
C ARG A 169 -0.05 -0.23 -19.35
N SER A 170 -0.37 -1.03 -20.36
CA SER A 170 -1.75 -1.52 -20.59
C SER A 170 -2.26 -2.41 -19.47
N VAL A 171 -1.38 -3.20 -18.83
CA VAL A 171 -1.74 -4.03 -17.67
C VAL A 171 -1.71 -3.25 -16.35
N GLY A 172 -1.29 -1.97 -16.38
CA GLY A 172 -1.30 -1.09 -15.21
C GLY A 172 -0.13 -1.31 -14.23
N LEU A 173 0.89 -2.08 -14.61
CA LEU A 173 2.05 -2.34 -13.75
C LEU A 173 2.98 -1.12 -13.65
N ILE A 174 3.05 -0.34 -14.72
CA ILE A 174 3.82 0.91 -14.76
C ILE A 174 3.00 2.03 -15.39
N HIS A 175 3.38 3.26 -15.10
CA HIS A 175 3.05 4.43 -15.89
C HIS A 175 4.33 5.23 -16.12
N CYS A 176 4.58 5.64 -17.35
CA CYS A 176 5.77 6.41 -17.68
C CYS A 176 5.43 7.56 -18.63
N GLU A 177 6.04 8.71 -18.39
CA GLU A 177 5.87 9.91 -19.19
C GLU A 177 7.19 10.69 -19.25
N ALA A 178 7.43 11.37 -20.38
CA ALA A 178 8.61 12.21 -20.54
C ALA A 178 8.58 13.37 -19.53
N HIS A 179 9.68 13.57 -18.82
CA HIS A 179 9.84 14.68 -17.89
C HIS A 179 10.54 15.84 -18.60
N MET A 180 9.89 17.00 -18.65
CA MET A 180 10.44 18.21 -19.26
C MET A 180 11.16 19.06 -18.21
N GLY A 181 12.33 19.57 -18.57
CA GLY A 181 13.11 20.51 -17.76
C GLY A 181 13.86 21.50 -18.65
N ASP A 182 14.78 22.25 -18.07
CA ASP A 182 15.53 23.28 -18.78
C ASP A 182 16.97 22.83 -19.05
N LEU A 183 17.47 23.05 -20.27
CA LEU A 183 18.88 22.95 -20.65
C LEU A 183 19.28 24.17 -21.45
N ARG A 184 20.18 24.99 -20.90
CA ARG A 184 20.67 26.24 -21.50
C ARG A 184 19.53 27.18 -21.93
N GLY A 185 18.47 27.24 -21.12
CA GLY A 185 17.29 28.07 -21.37
C GLY A 185 16.25 27.46 -22.32
N ALA A 186 16.49 26.28 -22.89
CA ALA A 186 15.52 25.56 -23.71
C ALA A 186 14.80 24.46 -22.93
N LYS A 187 13.49 24.29 -23.17
CA LYS A 187 12.72 23.17 -22.62
C LYS A 187 13.06 21.88 -23.36
N VAL A 188 13.63 20.92 -22.65
CA VAL A 188 14.03 19.61 -23.19
C VAL A 188 13.59 18.48 -22.27
N ALA A 189 13.48 17.27 -22.81
CA ALA A 189 13.26 16.08 -22.00
C ALA A 189 14.52 15.79 -21.17
N THR A 190 14.39 15.79 -19.84
CA THR A 190 15.51 15.48 -18.93
C THR A 190 15.59 14.01 -18.56
N GLY A 191 14.55 13.25 -18.87
CA GLY A 191 14.43 11.82 -18.62
C GLY A 191 12.95 11.42 -18.59
N THR A 192 12.65 10.31 -17.91
CA THR A 192 11.30 9.76 -17.82
C THR A 192 10.87 9.70 -16.36
N LEU A 193 9.65 10.14 -16.06
CA LEU A 193 9.01 9.82 -14.79
C LEU A 193 8.44 8.43 -14.87
N TRP A 194 8.71 7.61 -13.86
CA TRP A 194 8.22 6.25 -13.72
C TRP A 194 7.37 6.16 -12.47
N ALA A 195 6.14 5.70 -12.60
CA ALA A 195 5.36 5.15 -11.50
C ALA A 195 5.35 3.62 -11.65
N VAL A 196 5.84 2.90 -10.65
CA VAL A 196 5.98 1.44 -10.68
C VAL A 196 5.18 0.83 -9.54
N SER A 197 4.31 -0.14 -9.84
CA SER A 197 3.57 -0.87 -8.80
C SER A 197 4.52 -1.74 -7.98
N LEU A 198 4.39 -1.66 -6.67
CA LEU A 198 5.09 -2.51 -5.70
C LEU A 198 4.28 -3.77 -5.33
N GLN A 199 3.04 -3.88 -5.81
CA GLN A 199 2.13 -5.01 -5.59
C GLN A 199 1.61 -5.57 -6.93
N PRO A 200 2.50 -6.13 -7.78
CA PRO A 200 2.15 -6.52 -9.15
C PRO A 200 1.04 -7.57 -9.20
N GLU A 201 1.03 -8.54 -8.28
CA GLU A 201 -0.02 -9.57 -8.21
C GLU A 201 -1.41 -8.98 -8.01
N ARG A 202 -1.55 -7.97 -7.15
CA ARG A 202 -2.83 -7.31 -6.89
C ARG A 202 -3.31 -6.50 -8.09
N ILE A 203 -2.39 -5.96 -8.90
CA ILE A 203 -2.73 -5.29 -10.15
C ILE A 203 -3.26 -6.31 -11.16
N LEU A 204 -2.52 -7.40 -11.37
CA LEU A 204 -2.86 -8.43 -12.36
C LEU A 204 -4.18 -9.16 -12.03
N THR A 205 -4.52 -9.27 -10.75
CA THR A 205 -5.79 -9.85 -10.27
C THR A 205 -6.94 -8.83 -10.19
N GLY A 206 -6.70 -7.55 -10.50
CA GLY A 206 -7.70 -6.49 -10.45
C GLY A 206 -8.07 -6.03 -9.02
N GLN A 207 -7.29 -6.41 -8.02
CA GLN A 207 -7.50 -6.04 -6.61
C GLN A 207 -6.88 -4.71 -6.21
N ALA A 208 -6.05 -4.11 -7.06
CA ALA A 208 -5.40 -2.82 -6.84
C ALA A 208 -5.51 -1.93 -8.08
N ALA A 209 -5.52 -0.62 -7.86
CA ALA A 209 -5.57 0.36 -8.94
C ALA A 209 -4.23 0.41 -9.71
N PRO A 210 -4.24 0.60 -11.05
CA PRO A 210 -3.04 0.75 -11.86
C PRO A 210 -2.07 1.80 -11.32
N ALA A 211 -0.77 1.55 -11.50
CA ALA A 211 0.26 2.56 -11.22
C ALA A 211 0.02 3.80 -12.07
N ARG A 212 0.09 5.00 -11.46
CA ARG A 212 -0.13 6.28 -12.13
C ARG A 212 0.74 7.38 -11.54
N ILE A 213 1.30 8.19 -12.43
CA ILE A 213 1.96 9.46 -12.08
C ILE A 213 0.85 10.46 -11.74
N ARG A 214 0.91 11.04 -10.55
CA ARG A 214 -0.09 11.99 -10.07
C ARG A 214 0.33 13.43 -10.37
N ARG A 215 -0.59 14.38 -10.20
CA ARG A 215 -0.33 15.81 -10.44
C ARG A 215 0.80 16.32 -9.54
N GLU A 216 0.85 15.84 -8.30
CA GLU A 216 1.85 16.26 -7.31
C GLU A 216 3.26 15.80 -7.67
N ASP A 217 3.37 14.68 -8.40
CA ASP A 217 4.65 14.15 -8.85
C ASP A 217 5.30 15.07 -9.88
N TRP A 218 4.52 15.75 -10.72
CA TRP A 218 5.03 16.72 -11.71
C TRP A 218 5.61 17.99 -11.10
N GLY A 219 5.14 18.38 -9.92
CA GLY A 219 5.62 19.58 -9.23
C GLY A 219 7.00 19.42 -8.58
N ARG A 220 7.49 18.18 -8.45
CA ARG A 220 8.76 17.90 -7.78
C ARG A 220 9.94 18.26 -8.67
N LYS A 221 10.99 18.81 -8.06
CA LYS A 221 12.27 19.05 -8.72
C LYS A 221 13.06 17.75 -8.81
N TRP A 222 12.82 16.98 -9.86
CA TRP A 222 13.44 15.67 -10.04
C TRP A 222 14.92 15.73 -10.39
N ARG A 223 15.33 16.64 -11.28
CA ARG A 223 16.71 16.74 -11.76
C ARG A 223 16.97 18.07 -12.47
N ASP A 224 18.21 18.56 -12.43
CA ASP A 224 18.64 19.74 -13.20
C ASP A 224 19.70 19.37 -14.21
N LEU A 225 19.25 19.34 -15.46
CA LEU A 225 20.08 18.98 -16.58
C LEU A 225 21.18 20.01 -16.86
N ASN A 226 21.05 21.26 -16.41
CA ASN A 226 22.12 22.25 -16.51
C ASN A 226 23.27 21.92 -15.57
N ALA A 227 22.94 21.58 -14.32
CA ALA A 227 23.93 21.16 -13.34
C ALA A 227 24.64 19.89 -13.80
N ASP A 228 23.91 18.89 -14.29
CA ASP A 228 24.49 17.67 -14.85
C ASP A 228 25.39 17.96 -16.05
N ALA A 229 24.93 18.80 -16.99
CA ALA A 229 25.71 19.17 -18.17
C ALA A 229 27.00 19.90 -17.80
N LYS A 230 26.96 20.76 -16.77
CA LYS A 230 28.15 21.45 -16.25
C LYS A 230 29.11 20.49 -15.54
N ALA A 231 28.58 19.52 -14.79
CA ALA A 231 29.37 18.49 -14.11
C ALA A 231 29.88 17.38 -15.07
N GLY A 232 29.38 17.35 -16.32
CA GLY A 232 29.66 16.26 -17.26
C GLY A 232 28.92 14.95 -16.94
N GLU A 233 27.97 14.97 -16.00
CA GLU A 233 27.21 13.80 -15.54
C GLU A 233 25.90 13.61 -16.33
N THR A 234 25.96 13.76 -17.65
CA THR A 234 24.80 13.53 -18.52
C THR A 234 24.69 12.05 -18.90
N VAL A 235 23.48 11.59 -19.21
CA VAL A 235 23.23 10.24 -19.75
C VAL A 235 24.04 10.01 -21.01
N TYR A 236 24.13 11.03 -21.87
CA TYR A 236 24.91 10.96 -23.09
C TYR A 236 26.39 10.66 -22.82
N ASN A 237 26.99 11.36 -21.86
CA ASN A 237 28.40 11.15 -21.49
C ASN A 237 28.61 9.79 -20.82
N LEU A 238 27.64 9.31 -20.05
CA LEU A 238 27.70 8.00 -19.41
C LEU A 238 27.67 6.86 -20.44
N LEU A 239 26.78 6.95 -21.44
CA LEU A 239 26.62 5.94 -22.49
C LEU A 239 27.68 6.07 -23.60
N ASN A 240 28.24 7.26 -23.79
CA ASN A 240 29.26 7.57 -24.78
C ASN A 240 30.48 8.21 -24.10
N PRO A 241 31.24 7.44 -23.29
CA PRO A 241 32.42 7.97 -22.63
C PRO A 241 33.40 8.47 -23.70
N ARG A 242 33.78 9.75 -23.61
CA ARG A 242 34.85 10.26 -24.46
C ARG A 242 36.15 9.56 -24.06
N PRO A 243 36.96 9.09 -25.02
CA PRO A 243 38.30 8.62 -24.69
C PRO A 243 39.02 9.75 -23.97
N ALA A 244 39.59 9.45 -22.80
CA ALA A 244 40.46 10.40 -22.12
C ALA A 244 41.56 10.82 -23.11
N PRO A 245 42.00 12.09 -23.13
CA PRO A 245 43.10 12.51 -23.99
C PRO A 245 44.39 11.81 -23.52
N THR A 246 44.60 10.57 -23.94
CA THR A 246 45.85 9.85 -23.78
C THR A 246 46.85 10.48 -24.73
N LYS A 247 48.04 10.84 -24.21
CA LYS A 247 49.17 11.37 -24.99
C LYS A 247 49.82 10.30 -25.90
N GLU A 248 49.11 9.22 -26.20
CA GLU A 248 49.67 8.12 -26.99
C GLU A 248 49.66 8.48 -28.49
N PRO A 249 50.71 8.10 -29.22
CA PRO A 249 50.87 8.46 -30.62
C PRO A 249 49.74 7.88 -31.49
N ALA A 250 49.29 8.68 -32.46
CA ALA A 250 48.04 8.61 -33.22
C ALA A 250 47.80 7.38 -34.12
N GLY A 251 48.32 6.19 -33.77
CA GLY A 251 48.31 5.01 -34.64
C GLY A 251 47.27 3.93 -34.32
N GLN A 252 46.63 3.94 -33.15
CA GLN A 252 45.68 2.88 -32.76
C GLN A 252 44.44 3.47 -32.12
N SER A 253 43.44 3.78 -32.94
CA SER A 253 42.08 4.10 -32.49
C SER A 253 41.45 2.87 -31.83
N ARG A 254 41.70 2.66 -30.54
CA ARG A 254 40.88 1.74 -29.74
C ARG A 254 39.52 2.40 -29.55
N GLU A 255 38.47 1.78 -30.07
CA GLU A 255 37.11 2.17 -29.73
C GLU A 255 36.98 2.11 -28.19
N PRO A 256 36.52 3.18 -27.53
CA PRO A 256 36.36 3.17 -26.08
C PRO A 256 35.37 2.05 -25.73
N GLU A 257 35.80 1.14 -24.86
CA GLU A 257 34.96 0.09 -24.33
C GLU A 257 33.74 0.73 -23.66
N ARG A 258 32.54 0.44 -24.18
CA ARG A 258 31.31 0.99 -23.62
C ARG A 258 31.09 0.38 -22.25
N VAL A 259 31.11 1.24 -21.23
CA VAL A 259 30.79 0.82 -19.85
C VAL A 259 29.30 0.49 -19.81
N LYS A 260 28.98 -0.81 -19.72
CA LYS A 260 27.60 -1.28 -19.59
C LYS A 260 26.96 -0.70 -18.33
N THR A 261 25.74 -0.18 -18.46
CA THR A 261 24.98 0.32 -17.32
C THR A 261 24.73 -0.80 -16.31
N THR A 262 25.02 -0.53 -15.04
CA THR A 262 24.77 -1.46 -13.92
C THR A 262 23.51 -1.08 -13.14
N LEU A 263 22.93 -2.02 -12.40
CA LEU A 263 21.75 -1.74 -11.56
C LEU A 263 22.04 -0.66 -10.52
N ASP A 264 23.24 -0.65 -9.95
CA ASP A 264 23.68 0.39 -9.01
C ASP A 264 23.75 1.77 -9.65
N THR A 265 24.08 1.84 -10.94
CA THR A 265 24.04 3.08 -11.71
C THR A 265 22.61 3.57 -11.85
N LEU A 266 21.66 2.68 -12.18
CA LEU A 266 20.23 3.04 -12.24
C LEU A 266 19.70 3.52 -10.88
N LYS A 267 20.00 2.78 -9.81
CA LYS A 267 19.63 3.11 -8.43
C LYS A 267 20.17 4.48 -8.02
N ARG A 268 21.46 4.74 -8.29
CA ARG A 268 22.11 6.02 -8.02
C ARG A 268 21.45 7.16 -8.81
N TRP A 269 21.16 6.95 -10.09
CA TRP A 269 20.50 7.95 -10.93
C TRP A 269 19.09 8.28 -10.45
N ALA A 270 18.29 7.26 -10.08
CA ALA A 270 16.93 7.44 -9.58
C ALA A 270 16.88 8.11 -8.20
N LYS A 271 17.91 7.89 -7.37
CA LYS A 271 18.07 8.49 -6.03
C LYS A 271 18.72 9.86 -6.02
N LYS A 272 19.15 10.40 -7.17
CA LYS A 272 19.79 11.71 -7.26
C LYS A 272 18.81 12.80 -7.73
N PRO A 273 17.61 13.01 -7.14
CA PRO A 273 17.09 14.36 -7.11
C PRO A 273 17.93 15.13 -6.09
N PHE A 274 18.28 16.37 -6.41
CA PHE A 274 18.92 17.35 -5.55
C PHE A 274 18.97 17.04 -4.05
N SER A 275 20.09 17.38 -3.43
CA SER A 275 20.13 17.77 -2.02
C SER A 275 19.19 18.97 -1.80
N LEU A 276 17.89 18.73 -1.81
CA LEU A 276 16.90 19.65 -1.30
C LEU A 276 17.25 19.77 0.18
N LYS A 277 17.82 20.92 0.54
CA LYS A 277 17.67 21.42 1.91
C LYS A 277 16.19 21.30 2.23
N GLU A 278 15.91 20.58 3.31
CA GLU A 278 14.61 20.31 3.89
C GLU A 278 13.61 21.46 3.68
N SER A 279 12.74 21.35 2.70
CA SER A 279 11.48 22.08 2.68
C SER A 279 10.60 21.49 1.60
N ASP A 280 10.07 20.30 1.86
CA ASP A 280 8.70 19.98 1.46
C ASP A 280 8.21 18.85 2.33
N THR A 281 7.11 19.15 3.02
CA THR A 281 6.35 18.28 3.90
C THR A 281 5.92 17.01 3.17
N LEU A 282 6.71 15.96 3.23
CA LEU A 282 6.28 14.61 2.90
C LEU A 282 5.83 13.92 4.18
N THR A 283 4.52 13.77 4.33
CA THR A 283 3.90 12.91 5.34
C THR A 283 4.27 11.47 5.02
N VAL A 284 5.45 11.04 5.49
CA VAL A 284 5.73 9.62 5.68
C VAL A 284 4.64 9.10 6.60
N ARG A 285 3.75 8.27 6.06
CA ARG A 285 2.77 7.53 6.83
C ARG A 285 3.57 6.57 7.71
N GLN A 286 3.89 7.01 8.92
CA GLN A 286 4.60 6.16 9.88
C GLN A 286 3.79 4.88 10.07
N ALA A 287 4.50 3.75 10.15
CA ALA A 287 3.86 2.46 10.36
C ALA A 287 2.97 2.51 11.63
N PRO A 288 1.84 1.78 11.67
CA PRO A 288 0.92 1.79 12.81
C PRO A 288 1.57 1.49 14.17
N GLY A 289 2.74 0.84 14.20
CA GLY A 289 3.51 0.63 15.42
C GLY A 289 4.00 1.93 16.07
N ALA A 290 4.55 2.86 15.29
CA ALA A 290 4.99 4.17 15.79
C ALA A 290 3.80 5.06 16.20
N ALA A 291 2.60 4.78 15.68
CA ALA A 291 1.40 5.50 16.04
C ALA A 291 0.99 5.24 17.50
N LEU A 292 1.14 4.01 18.00
CA LEU A 292 0.84 3.69 19.40
C LEU A 292 1.77 4.42 20.36
N ASP A 293 3.06 4.54 20.02
CA ASP A 293 4.01 5.29 20.84
C ASP A 293 3.59 6.74 21.02
N VAL A 294 3.10 7.38 19.94
CA VAL A 294 2.61 8.76 19.99
C VAL A 294 1.34 8.89 20.81
N VAL A 295 0.45 7.88 20.74
CA VAL A 295 -0.77 7.84 21.56
C VAL A 295 -0.44 7.75 23.05
N TRP A 296 0.57 6.96 23.44
CA TRP A 296 1.03 6.89 24.84
C TRP A 296 1.84 8.11 25.29
N GLN A 297 2.27 8.97 24.37
CA GLN A 297 3.02 10.20 24.65
C GLN A 297 2.14 11.46 24.66
N LEU A 298 0.80 11.37 24.52
CA LEU A 298 -0.09 12.53 24.43
C LEU A 298 0.07 13.54 25.59
N GLY A 299 0.50 13.10 26.78
CA GLY A 299 0.77 13.97 27.93
C GLY A 299 2.17 14.59 27.98
N GLU A 300 3.11 14.19 27.11
CA GLU A 300 4.52 14.59 27.18
C GLU A 300 4.70 16.11 27.10
N ALA A 301 3.87 16.79 26.30
CA ALA A 301 3.94 18.24 26.11
C ALA A 301 3.75 19.02 27.43
N ALA A 302 2.96 18.51 28.38
CA ALA A 302 2.76 19.16 29.68
C ALA A 302 4.05 19.15 30.53
N GLY A 303 4.90 18.13 30.38
CA GLY A 303 6.17 18.03 31.09
C GLY A 303 7.29 18.92 30.53
N LYS A 304 7.11 19.55 29.37
CA LYS A 304 8.16 20.35 28.70
C LYS A 304 8.08 21.85 29.07
N PRO A 305 9.20 22.58 28.98
CA PRO A 305 9.23 24.04 29.07
C PRO A 305 8.32 24.71 28.03
N ARG A 306 7.70 25.84 28.38
CA ARG A 306 6.67 26.53 27.56
C ARG A 306 7.11 26.81 26.12
N ASN A 307 8.37 27.18 25.91
CA ASN A 307 8.95 27.45 24.58
C ASN A 307 9.12 26.19 23.71
N GLN A 308 9.14 24.99 24.31
CA GLN A 308 9.31 23.72 23.58
C GLN A 308 7.98 23.00 23.32
N ARG A 309 6.91 23.33 24.05
CA ARG A 309 5.62 22.64 23.96
C ARG A 309 5.03 22.67 22.54
N ALA A 310 5.10 23.82 21.85
CA ALA A 310 4.57 23.96 20.50
C ALA A 310 5.20 22.97 19.50
N ALA A 311 6.52 22.75 19.59
CA ALA A 311 7.22 21.82 18.73
C ALA A 311 6.82 20.35 18.99
N VAL A 312 6.62 19.98 20.26
CA VAL A 312 6.15 18.65 20.65
C VAL A 312 4.72 18.42 20.17
N VAL A 313 3.82 19.38 20.38
CA VAL A 313 2.43 19.31 19.90
C VAL A 313 2.39 19.15 18.39
N ASP A 314 3.17 19.92 17.64
CA ASP A 314 3.21 19.83 16.18
C ASP A 314 3.73 18.48 15.69
N ARG A 315 4.78 17.95 16.32
CA ARG A 315 5.33 16.63 16.01
C ARG A 315 4.31 15.52 16.25
N GLN A 316 3.65 15.53 17.42
CA GLN A 316 2.64 14.54 17.79
C GLN A 316 1.39 14.65 16.90
N ALA A 317 0.92 15.87 16.62
CA ALA A 317 -0.24 16.09 15.76
C ALA A 317 -0.02 15.54 14.34
N ARG A 318 1.17 15.76 13.77
CA ARG A 318 1.53 15.20 12.45
C ARG A 318 1.58 13.68 12.48
N ALA A 319 2.11 13.09 13.54
CA ALA A 319 2.19 11.64 13.65
C ALA A 319 0.81 11.00 13.84
N LEU A 320 -0.09 11.61 14.62
CA LEU A 320 -1.49 11.16 14.72
C LEU A 320 -2.23 11.31 13.41
N ALA A 321 -2.13 12.47 12.75
CA ALA A 321 -2.74 12.70 11.44
C ALA A 321 -2.28 11.64 10.42
N ALA A 322 -0.97 11.37 10.36
CA ALA A 322 -0.42 10.30 9.53
C ALA A 322 -0.94 8.91 9.91
N ALA A 323 -1.02 8.59 11.20
CA ALA A 323 -1.51 7.31 11.70
C ALA A 323 -2.98 7.05 11.32
N PHE A 324 -3.83 8.06 11.50
CA PHE A 324 -5.27 7.97 11.22
C PHE A 324 -5.63 8.26 9.75
N GLY A 325 -4.63 8.59 8.92
CA GLY A 325 -4.84 8.94 7.50
C GLY A 325 -5.68 10.20 7.33
N ASP A 326 -5.45 11.19 8.20
CA ASP A 326 -6.15 12.47 8.22
C ASP A 326 -5.25 13.59 7.72
N ASP A 327 -5.82 14.52 6.95
CA ASP A 327 -5.12 15.73 6.50
C ASP A 327 -5.39 16.93 7.43
N GLN A 328 -6.37 16.81 8.35
CA GLN A 328 -6.82 17.88 9.22
C GLN A 328 -5.94 18.06 10.47
N LEU A 329 -4.70 18.54 10.28
CA LEU A 329 -3.76 18.82 11.39
C LEU A 329 -4.32 19.72 12.49
N GLY A 330 -5.24 20.63 12.16
CA GLY A 330 -5.86 21.54 13.11
C GLY A 330 -6.71 20.84 14.18
N PHE A 331 -7.31 19.70 13.86
CA PHE A 331 -8.02 18.88 14.86
C PHE A 331 -7.04 18.31 15.89
N TRP A 332 -6.01 17.60 15.43
CA TRP A 332 -5.03 16.94 16.29
C TRP A 332 -4.26 17.91 17.18
N ARG A 333 -3.86 19.07 16.64
CA ARG A 333 -3.24 20.15 17.42
C ARG A 333 -4.14 20.64 18.56
N ARG A 334 -5.43 20.88 18.27
CA ARG A 334 -6.40 21.33 19.28
C ARG A 334 -6.59 20.30 20.37
N LEU A 335 -6.72 19.01 19.99
CA LEU A 335 -6.84 17.91 20.95
C LEU A 335 -5.63 17.89 21.92
N ILE A 336 -4.40 17.85 21.39
CA ILE A 336 -3.20 17.77 22.22
C ILE A 336 -3.04 19.01 23.10
N TRP A 337 -3.37 20.21 22.58
CA TRP A 337 -3.35 21.43 23.39
C TRP A 337 -4.37 21.39 24.54
N ASN A 338 -5.59 20.92 24.28
CA ASN A 338 -6.60 20.79 25.33
C ASN A 338 -6.19 19.76 26.39
N LEU A 339 -5.59 18.63 25.99
CA LEU A 339 -5.02 17.65 26.92
C LEU A 339 -3.89 18.26 27.75
N THR A 340 -2.99 19.01 27.13
CA THR A 340 -1.89 19.71 27.82
C THR A 340 -2.43 20.70 28.86
N ARG A 341 -3.46 21.47 28.52
CA ARG A 341 -4.11 22.41 29.45
C ARG A 341 -4.84 21.70 30.59
N GLY A 342 -5.52 20.59 30.30
CA GLY A 342 -6.14 19.74 31.33
C GLY A 342 -5.11 19.26 32.34
N ILE A 343 -3.98 18.73 31.87
CA ILE A 343 -2.88 18.27 32.74
C ILE A 343 -2.30 19.43 33.56
N ASP A 344 -2.07 20.60 32.94
CA ASP A 344 -1.62 21.80 33.68
C ASP A 344 -2.64 22.19 34.78
N ALA A 345 -3.94 21.99 34.55
CA ALA A 345 -5.03 22.23 35.50
C ALA A 345 -5.27 21.08 36.50
N GLY A 346 -4.46 20.02 36.47
CA GLY A 346 -4.55 18.87 37.39
C GLY A 346 -5.51 17.77 36.96
N VAL A 347 -6.11 17.84 35.75
CA VAL A 347 -7.01 16.82 35.22
C VAL A 347 -6.34 16.09 34.06
N ASN A 348 -5.92 14.84 34.28
CA ASN A 348 -5.27 14.04 33.24
C ASN A 348 -6.30 13.27 32.39
N LEU A 349 -6.70 13.84 31.26
CA LEU A 349 -7.53 13.17 30.24
C LEU A 349 -6.71 12.49 29.13
N ALA A 350 -5.37 12.55 29.20
CA ALA A 350 -4.52 12.02 28.13
C ALA A 350 -4.57 10.49 28.09
N ASP A 351 -4.71 9.83 29.23
CA ASP A 351 -4.83 8.36 29.32
C ASP A 351 -6.15 7.86 28.71
N ASP A 352 -7.26 8.56 28.98
CA ASP A 352 -8.58 8.24 28.41
C ASP A 352 -8.59 8.43 26.89
N ALA A 353 -8.11 9.58 26.42
CA ALA A 353 -7.96 9.85 25.00
C ALA A 353 -7.01 8.83 24.34
N GLY A 354 -5.92 8.49 25.04
CA GLY A 354 -4.93 7.51 24.63
C GLY A 354 -5.56 6.13 24.43
N ALA A 355 -6.32 5.64 25.41
CA ALA A 355 -6.99 4.34 25.34
C ALA A 355 -7.99 4.26 24.18
N ILE A 356 -8.76 5.32 23.93
CA ILE A 356 -9.70 5.40 22.80
C ILE A 356 -8.95 5.30 21.47
N LEU A 357 -7.90 6.11 21.29
CA LEU A 357 -7.12 6.13 20.04
C LEU A 357 -6.35 4.82 19.81
N ALA A 358 -5.76 4.25 20.86
CA ALA A 358 -5.04 2.97 20.80
C ALA A 358 -5.97 1.82 20.38
N ARG A 359 -7.20 1.79 20.90
CA ARG A 359 -8.21 0.82 20.50
C ARG A 359 -8.53 0.92 19.01
N ILE A 360 -8.82 2.12 18.52
CA ILE A 360 -9.16 2.34 17.11
C ILE A 360 -7.99 1.93 16.19
N LEU A 361 -6.75 2.29 16.54
CA LEU A 361 -5.58 1.86 15.78
C LEU A 361 -5.42 0.33 15.78
N THR A 362 -5.73 -0.32 16.90
CA THR A 362 -5.71 -1.79 17.01
C THR A 362 -6.78 -2.44 16.14
N ASP A 363 -7.98 -1.88 16.12
CA ASP A 363 -9.09 -2.36 15.28
C ASP A 363 -8.75 -2.18 13.79
N VAL A 364 -8.24 -1.01 13.39
CA VAL A 364 -7.76 -0.76 12.01
C VAL A 364 -6.65 -1.74 11.62
N ARG A 365 -5.71 -2.01 12.54
CA ARG A 365 -4.64 -3.00 12.31
C ARG A 365 -5.20 -4.40 12.16
N HIS A 366 -6.21 -4.77 12.95
CA HIS A 366 -6.88 -6.06 12.88
C HIS A 366 -7.62 -6.23 11.55
N ASP A 367 -8.36 -5.22 11.10
CA ASP A 367 -9.07 -5.23 9.82
C ASP A 367 -8.09 -5.42 8.66
N LEU A 368 -7.00 -4.63 8.66
CA LEU A 368 -5.93 -4.76 7.67
C LEU A 368 -5.28 -6.14 7.67
N ALA A 369 -5.07 -6.74 8.85
CA ALA A 369 -4.47 -8.06 8.97
C ALA A 369 -5.40 -9.21 8.54
N THR A 370 -6.71 -9.04 8.71
CA THR A 370 -7.72 -10.04 8.34
C THR A 370 -8.21 -9.91 6.90
N GLY A 371 -7.75 -8.89 6.17
CA GLY A 371 -8.24 -8.56 4.83
C GLY A 371 -9.64 -7.94 4.84
N SER A 372 -10.17 -7.59 6.02
CA SER A 372 -11.39 -6.81 6.15
C SER A 372 -11.14 -5.38 5.67
N THR A 373 -12.15 -4.75 5.08
CA THR A 373 -12.01 -3.34 4.64
C THR A 373 -12.08 -2.46 5.89
N PRO A 374 -10.99 -1.78 6.30
CA PRO A 374 -11.05 -0.86 7.43
C PRO A 374 -12.03 0.29 7.10
N PRO A 375 -12.58 0.97 8.12
CA PRO A 375 -13.42 2.14 7.89
C PRO A 375 -12.70 3.13 6.98
N HIS A 376 -13.42 3.66 5.98
CA HIS A 376 -12.86 4.54 4.93
C HIS A 376 -12.11 5.75 5.50
N THR A 377 -12.43 6.16 6.73
CA THR A 377 -11.81 7.29 7.44
C THR A 377 -11.63 6.95 8.91
N PRO A 378 -10.51 6.32 9.32
CA PRO A 378 -10.22 6.03 10.74
C PRO A 378 -10.25 7.28 11.62
N ALA A 379 -9.84 8.42 11.06
CA ALA A 379 -9.93 9.72 11.70
C ALA A 379 -11.36 10.12 12.09
N ALA A 380 -12.36 9.84 11.25
CA ALA A 380 -13.75 10.14 11.57
C ALA A 380 -14.27 9.28 12.74
N VAL A 381 -13.84 8.02 12.80
CA VAL A 381 -14.13 7.11 13.92
C VAL A 381 -13.47 7.62 15.20
N ALA A 382 -12.22 8.08 15.12
CA ALA A 382 -11.51 8.71 16.23
C ALA A 382 -12.23 9.96 16.73
N ASN A 383 -12.63 10.86 15.82
CA ASN A 383 -13.36 12.08 16.16
C ASN A 383 -14.69 11.75 16.85
N ALA A 384 -15.48 10.83 16.29
CA ALA A 384 -16.75 10.41 16.86
C ALA A 384 -16.59 9.74 18.23
N ALA A 385 -15.53 8.96 18.44
CA ALA A 385 -15.26 8.34 19.74
C ALA A 385 -14.82 9.38 20.79
N LEU A 386 -14.02 10.36 20.37
CA LEU A 386 -13.55 11.46 21.23
C LEU A 386 -14.65 12.49 21.56
N GLU A 387 -15.78 12.50 20.86
CA GLU A 387 -16.94 13.35 21.21
C GLU A 387 -17.40 13.13 22.66
N LYS A 388 -17.24 11.91 23.20
CA LYS A 388 -17.55 11.62 24.61
C LYS A 388 -16.68 12.40 25.59
N LEU A 389 -15.44 12.73 25.20
CA LEU A 389 -14.52 13.55 25.98
C LEU A 389 -14.64 15.04 25.65
N ARG A 390 -15.36 15.42 24.58
CA ARG A 390 -15.40 16.79 24.09
C ARG A 390 -15.91 17.78 25.12
N ALA A 391 -16.97 17.44 25.86
CA ALA A 391 -17.50 18.29 26.91
C ALA A 391 -16.42 18.67 27.95
N HIS A 392 -15.61 17.70 28.37
CA HIS A 392 -14.51 17.93 29.31
C HIS A 392 -13.35 18.70 28.66
N LEU A 393 -12.99 18.36 27.41
CA LEU A 393 -11.92 19.04 26.68
C LEU A 393 -12.23 20.53 26.40
N GLU A 394 -13.50 20.86 26.15
CA GLU A 394 -13.95 22.24 25.92
C GLU A 394 -13.82 23.11 27.18
N MET A 395 -13.89 22.53 28.39
CA MET A 395 -13.68 23.28 29.63
C MET A 395 -12.28 23.88 29.72
N PHE A 396 -11.29 23.28 29.05
CA PHE A 396 -9.91 23.72 29.12
C PHE A 396 -9.50 24.65 27.97
N LYS A 397 -10.36 24.89 26.96
CA LYS A 397 -9.94 25.58 25.73
C LYS A 397 -9.43 27.01 25.96
N ASP A 398 -10.03 27.69 26.95
CA ASP A 398 -9.77 29.09 27.29
C ASP A 398 -8.73 29.24 28.40
N LEU A 399 -8.22 28.13 28.95
CA LEU A 399 -7.21 28.18 29.99
C LEU A 399 -5.82 28.54 29.43
N PRO A 400 -5.07 29.38 30.16
CA PRO A 400 -3.69 29.67 29.79
C PRO A 400 -2.80 28.43 29.96
N VAL A 401 -1.98 28.15 28.95
CA VAL A 401 -1.01 27.05 28.99
C VAL A 401 0.13 27.38 29.96
N GLY A 402 0.44 26.44 30.86
CA GLY A 402 1.57 26.54 31.80
C GLY A 402 1.31 27.32 33.08
N VAL A 403 0.05 27.69 33.37
CA VAL A 403 -0.33 28.23 34.68
C VAL A 403 -0.74 27.04 35.54
N ARG A 404 0.19 26.58 36.41
CA ARG A 404 -0.20 25.63 37.45
C ARG A 404 -1.21 26.32 38.37
N PRO A 405 -2.35 25.68 38.70
CA PRO A 405 -3.21 26.20 39.75
C PRO A 405 -2.37 26.38 41.03
N ALA A 406 -2.52 27.51 41.70
CA ALA A 406 -1.93 27.71 43.01
C ALA A 406 -2.36 26.51 43.88
N ALA A 407 -1.39 25.81 44.48
CA ALA A 407 -1.68 24.67 45.33
C ALA A 407 -2.73 25.09 46.37
N ALA A 408 -3.89 24.42 46.35
CA ALA A 408 -4.97 24.62 47.31
C ALA A 408 -4.60 24.06 48.67
#